data_AF-A0A7S3MTA7-F1
#
_entry.id   AF-A0A7S3MTA7-F1
#
_cell.length_a   1.000
_cell.length_b   1.000
_cell.length_c   1.000
_cell.angle_alpha   90.00
_cell.angle_beta   90.00
_cell.angle_gamma   90.00
#
_symmetry.space_group_name_H-M   'P 1'
#
loop_
_entity.id
_entity.type
_entity.pdbx_description
1 polymer ?
#
loop_
_entity_poly.entity_id
_entity_poly.type
_entity_poly.pdbx_seq_one_letter_code
_entity_poly.pdbx_strand_id
1 'polypeptide(L)'
;MTATNFRTSEKVVIKFYTRGWASDSYIEGECFDSEGRVKYKVEGTWMKEIWVTEIESGERELLWKENDPIEDSNRMFGFNNTSVTLNFKSDEMAGIVAPTDTRFRGDQRLYEQGEVDAADEEKVRLEVKQRKARKLRQ
;
A
#
# COMPACT_ATOMS: atom_id res chain seq x y z
N MET A 1 2.23 3.76 15.70
CA MET A 1 1.63 2.47 15.32
C MET A 1 2.10 1.43 16.31
N THR A 2 1.23 0.51 16.72
CA THR A 2 1.59 -0.63 17.55
C THR A 2 1.03 -1.89 16.91
N ALA A 3 1.86 -2.92 16.77
CA ALA A 3 1.42 -4.25 16.36
C ALA A 3 1.76 -5.23 17.48
N THR A 4 0.83 -6.14 17.77
CA THR A 4 0.94 -7.10 18.88
C THR A 4 0.64 -8.49 18.37
N ASN A 5 1.52 -9.43 18.69
CA ASN A 5 1.26 -10.85 18.49
C ASN A 5 0.44 -11.38 19.67
N PHE A 6 -0.86 -11.55 19.50
CA PHE A 6 -1.75 -12.02 20.57
C PHE A 6 -1.49 -13.46 21.04
N ARG A 7 -0.70 -14.26 20.30
CA ARG A 7 -0.32 -15.61 20.73
C ARG A 7 0.87 -15.58 21.70
N THR A 8 1.86 -14.75 21.43
CA THR A 8 3.12 -14.69 22.21
C THR A 8 3.19 -13.50 23.15
N SER A 9 2.25 -12.55 23.07
CA SER A 9 2.26 -11.26 23.79
C SER A 9 3.42 -10.32 23.44
N GLU A 10 4.23 -10.67 22.43
CA GLU A 10 5.26 -9.79 21.87
C GLU A 10 4.61 -8.62 21.13
N LYS A 11 5.29 -7.48 21.10
CA LYS A 11 4.77 -6.29 20.40
C LYS A 11 5.88 -5.45 19.80
N VAL A 12 5.54 -4.69 18.77
CA VAL A 12 6.40 -3.63 18.21
C VAL A 12 5.67 -2.30 18.28
N VAL A 13 6.38 -1.27 18.69
CA VAL A 13 5.89 0.12 18.74
C VAL A 13 6.72 0.95 17.79
N ILE A 14 6.12 1.45 16.71
CA ILE A 14 6.77 2.32 15.72
C ILE A 14 6.17 3.72 15.81
N LYS A 15 7.03 4.73 15.92
CA LYS A 15 6.70 6.15 15.83
C LYS A 15 7.10 6.68 14.46
N PHE A 16 6.18 7.40 13.85
CA PHE A 16 6.40 8.08 12.58
C PHE A 16 6.65 9.55 12.87
N TYR A 17 7.74 10.10 12.34
CA TYR A 17 8.05 11.52 12.46
C TYR A 17 7.49 12.29 11.28
N THR A 18 6.77 13.37 11.57
CA THR A 18 6.28 14.27 10.52
C THR A 18 7.46 14.84 9.74
N ARG A 19 7.39 14.70 8.42
CA ARG A 19 8.41 15.24 7.53
C ARG A 19 8.37 16.77 7.55
N GLY A 20 9.50 17.40 7.84
CA GLY A 20 9.71 18.82 7.61
C GLY A 20 10.03 19.12 6.14
N TRP A 21 10.04 20.39 5.75
CA TRP A 21 10.33 20.79 4.37
C TRP A 21 11.70 20.28 3.86
N ALA A 22 12.70 20.20 4.75
CA ALA A 22 14.07 19.78 4.45
C ALA A 22 14.44 18.38 4.98
N SER A 23 13.55 17.71 5.72
CA SER A 23 13.88 16.39 6.29
C SER A 23 13.41 15.26 5.39
N ASP A 24 14.12 14.14 5.41
CA ASP A 24 13.59 12.89 4.86
C ASP A 24 12.49 12.35 5.79
N SER A 25 11.78 11.33 5.31
CA SER A 25 10.88 10.54 6.16
C SER A 25 11.69 9.71 7.16
N TYR A 26 11.21 9.60 8.39
CA TYR A 26 11.92 8.89 9.45
C TYR A 26 10.97 8.19 10.43
N ILE A 27 11.22 6.92 10.67
CA ILE A 27 10.61 6.14 11.74
C ILE A 27 11.66 5.72 12.76
N GLU A 28 11.20 5.60 14.00
CA GLU A 28 11.91 4.88 15.04
C GLU A 28 10.93 3.93 15.73
N GLY A 29 11.44 2.87 16.35
CA GLY A 29 10.61 1.99 17.13
C GLY A 29 11.38 0.94 17.91
N GLU A 30 10.64 0.20 18.71
CA GLU A 30 11.17 -0.81 19.62
C GLU A 30 10.31 -2.07 19.53
N CYS A 31 10.97 -3.23 19.46
CA CYS A 31 10.36 -4.54 19.54
C CYS A 31 10.55 -5.10 20.95
N PHE A 32 9.44 -5.51 21.56
CA PHE A 32 9.37 -6.02 22.92
C PHE A 32 9.06 -7.52 22.90
N ASP A 33 9.80 -8.28 23.72
CA ASP A 33 9.47 -9.67 23.98
C ASP A 33 8.20 -9.82 24.84
N SER A 34 7.80 -11.06 25.12
CA SER A 34 6.63 -11.37 25.95
C SER A 34 6.71 -10.85 27.40
N GLU A 35 7.91 -10.56 27.89
CA GLU A 35 8.18 -10.02 29.23
C GLU A 35 8.22 -8.49 29.22
N GLY A 36 8.07 -7.85 28.05
CA GLY A 36 8.13 -6.40 27.89
C GLY A 36 9.54 -5.84 27.85
N ARG A 37 10.57 -6.66 27.63
CA ARG A 37 11.95 -6.20 27.43
C ARG A 37 12.17 -5.82 25.96
N VAL A 38 12.90 -4.73 25.73
CA VAL A 38 13.28 -4.34 24.36
C VAL A 38 14.36 -5.28 23.85
N LYS A 39 14.09 -5.95 22.73
CA LYS A 39 15.04 -6.85 22.06
C LYS A 39 15.65 -6.24 20.80
N TYR A 40 14.87 -5.42 20.10
CA TYR A 40 15.32 -4.76 18.88
C TYR A 40 14.89 -3.31 18.82
N LYS A 41 15.75 -2.48 18.21
CA LYS A 41 15.43 -1.12 17.78
C LYS A 41 15.20 -1.12 16.27
N VAL A 42 14.16 -0.44 15.81
CA VAL A 42 13.81 -0.29 14.39
C VAL A 42 14.02 1.17 14.00
N GLU A 43 14.75 1.43 12.93
CA GLU A 43 15.00 2.79 12.44
C GLU A 43 15.08 2.82 10.92
N GLY A 44 14.66 3.93 10.32
CA GLY A 44 14.85 4.14 8.89
C GLY A 44 13.81 5.06 8.27
N THR A 45 13.63 4.92 6.98
CA THR A 45 12.82 5.78 6.13
C THR A 45 11.80 4.89 5.44
N TRP A 46 10.50 5.10 5.71
CA TRP A 46 9.43 4.28 5.10
C TRP A 46 9.30 4.44 3.57
N MET A 47 10.05 5.38 2.98
CA MET A 47 10.15 5.58 1.53
C MET A 47 11.35 4.87 0.88
N LYS A 48 12.31 4.35 1.67
CA LYS A 48 13.59 3.84 1.13
C LYS A 48 14.02 2.52 1.75
N GLU A 49 14.23 2.50 3.07
CA GLU A 49 14.78 1.34 3.76
C GLU A 49 14.51 1.42 5.26
N ILE A 50 14.31 0.25 5.87
CA ILE A 50 14.08 0.08 7.29
C ILE A 50 15.10 -0.94 7.80
N TRP A 51 15.78 -0.56 8.87
CA TRP A 51 16.79 -1.36 9.53
C TRP A 51 16.32 -1.78 10.91
N VAL A 52 16.83 -2.92 11.36
CA VAL A 52 16.66 -3.41 12.73
C VAL A 52 18.04 -3.57 13.36
N THR A 53 18.14 -3.27 14.65
CA THR A 53 19.35 -3.46 15.45
C THR A 53 19.01 -4.24 16.70
N GLU A 54 19.67 -5.36 16.92
CA GLU A 54 19.53 -6.15 18.14
C GLU A 54 20.25 -5.45 19.31
N ILE A 55 19.57 -5.34 20.46
CA ILE A 55 20.08 -4.56 21.60
C ILE A 55 21.29 -5.23 22.26
N GLU A 56 21.30 -6.55 22.36
CA GLU A 56 22.35 -7.28 23.11
C GLU A 56 23.63 -7.45 22.29
N SER A 57 23.52 -7.82 21.02
CA SER A 57 24.67 -8.03 20.13
C SER A 57 25.15 -6.74 19.46
N GLY A 58 24.25 -5.75 19.30
CA GLY A 58 24.49 -4.57 18.46
C GLY A 58 24.47 -4.86 16.96
N GLU A 59 24.11 -6.08 16.54
CA GLU A 59 24.04 -6.46 15.14
C GLU A 59 22.93 -5.68 14.44
N ARG A 60 23.23 -5.16 13.25
CA ARG A 60 22.31 -4.36 12.43
C ARG A 60 22.03 -5.05 11.11
N GLU A 61 20.76 -5.25 10.82
CA GLU A 61 20.26 -5.94 9.63
C GLU A 61 19.27 -5.05 8.85
N LEU A 62 19.29 -5.18 7.52
CA LEU A 62 18.31 -4.56 6.64
C LEU A 62 17.02 -5.38 6.64
N LEU A 63 15.94 -4.84 7.21
CA LEU A 63 14.66 -5.53 7.30
C LEU A 63 13.83 -5.39 6.01
N TRP A 64 13.87 -4.21 5.41
CA TRP A 64 13.09 -3.90 4.21
C TRP A 64 13.77 -2.79 3.41
N LYS A 65 13.65 -2.86 2.09
CA LYS A 65 14.10 -1.83 1.15
C LYS A 65 13.08 -1.68 0.03
N GLU A 66 12.86 -0.45 -0.40
CA GLU A 66 12.01 -0.12 -1.55
C GLU A 66 12.61 -0.70 -2.84
N ASN A 67 11.75 -1.15 -3.74
CA ASN A 67 12.19 -1.62 -5.05
C ASN A 67 12.57 -0.46 -5.95
N ASP A 68 13.44 -0.72 -6.92
CA ASP A 68 13.75 0.29 -7.93
C ASP A 68 12.48 0.66 -8.71
N PRO A 69 12.27 1.97 -9.02
CA PRO A 69 11.15 2.40 -9.83
C PRO A 69 11.16 1.70 -11.20
N ILE A 70 9.96 1.40 -11.72
CA ILE A 70 9.83 0.93 -13.10
C ILE A 70 10.20 2.06 -14.08
N GLU A 71 10.60 1.67 -15.29
CA GLU A 71 10.82 2.61 -16.39
C GLU A 71 9.56 3.46 -16.61
N ASP A 72 9.75 4.77 -16.86
CA ASP A 72 8.66 5.73 -17.08
C ASP A 72 7.62 5.81 -15.93
N SER A 73 7.94 5.38 -14.71
CA SER A 73 7.05 5.49 -13.54
C SER A 73 6.50 6.90 -13.34
N ASN A 74 7.32 7.93 -13.57
CA ASN A 74 6.91 9.35 -13.50
C ASN A 74 5.80 9.73 -14.50
N ARG A 75 5.69 9.03 -15.63
CA ARG A 75 4.62 9.20 -16.63
C ARG A 75 3.41 8.30 -16.33
N MET A 76 3.59 7.30 -15.46
CA MET A 76 2.57 6.34 -15.02
C MET A 76 2.20 6.56 -13.55
N PHE A 77 1.90 7.81 -13.18
CA PHE A 77 1.40 8.19 -11.84
C PHE A 77 2.35 7.86 -10.66
N GLY A 78 3.64 7.62 -10.93
CA GLY A 78 4.60 7.20 -9.91
C GLY A 78 4.39 5.76 -9.42
N PHE A 79 3.73 4.91 -10.21
CA PHE A 79 3.47 3.53 -9.84
C PHE A 79 4.74 2.67 -9.79
N ASN A 80 4.77 1.74 -8.84
CA ASN A 80 5.72 0.64 -8.82
C ASN A 80 5.17 -0.58 -9.58
N ASN A 81 6.00 -1.61 -9.74
CA ASN A 81 5.63 -2.82 -10.48
C ASN A 81 4.34 -3.47 -9.94
N THR A 82 4.20 -3.56 -8.61
CA THR A 82 2.99 -4.11 -7.98
C THR A 82 1.77 -3.29 -8.37
N SER A 83 1.81 -1.96 -8.26
CA SER A 83 0.69 -1.08 -8.60
C SER A 83 0.24 -1.22 -10.06
N VAL A 84 1.17 -1.32 -11.02
CA VAL A 84 0.82 -1.52 -12.43
C VAL A 84 0.13 -2.87 -12.65
N THR A 85 0.56 -3.92 -11.95
CA THR A 85 -0.03 -5.26 -12.10
C THR A 85 -1.38 -5.45 -11.39
N LEU A 86 -1.74 -4.62 -10.40
CA LEU A 86 -2.99 -4.75 -9.63
C LEU A 86 -4.24 -4.78 -10.53
N ASN A 87 -4.27 -3.96 -11.58
CA ASN A 87 -5.41 -3.87 -12.49
C ASN A 87 -5.20 -4.61 -13.82
N PHE A 88 -4.18 -5.48 -13.92
CA PHE A 88 -4.02 -6.34 -15.10
C PHE A 88 -5.20 -7.29 -15.22
N LYS A 89 -5.80 -7.37 -16.42
CA LYS A 89 -6.94 -8.23 -16.73
C LYS A 89 -6.63 -9.05 -17.98
N SER A 90 -6.48 -10.36 -17.83
CA SER A 90 -6.43 -11.29 -18.96
C SER A 90 -7.82 -11.78 -19.35
N ASP A 91 -7.95 -12.37 -20.54
CA ASP A 91 -9.19 -13.00 -20.99
C ASP A 91 -9.50 -14.28 -20.21
N GLU A 92 -8.46 -14.99 -19.75
CA GLU A 92 -8.59 -16.21 -18.93
C GLU A 92 -9.24 -15.95 -17.57
N MET A 93 -9.16 -14.71 -17.06
CA MET A 93 -9.83 -14.32 -15.82
C MET A 93 -11.35 -14.21 -15.98
N ALA A 94 -11.86 -14.10 -17.22
CA ALA A 94 -13.27 -14.00 -17.49
C ALA A 94 -13.99 -15.31 -17.12
N GLY A 95 -15.02 -15.21 -16.27
CA GLY A 95 -15.76 -16.38 -15.78
C GLY A 95 -15.15 -17.05 -14.55
N ILE A 96 -13.91 -16.71 -14.17
CA ILE A 96 -13.29 -17.15 -12.91
C ILE A 96 -13.44 -16.06 -11.84
N VAL A 97 -13.13 -14.83 -12.20
CA VAL A 97 -13.22 -13.69 -11.29
C VAL A 97 -14.66 -13.18 -11.24
N ALA A 98 -15.13 -12.83 -10.03
CA ALA A 98 -16.47 -12.31 -9.84
C ALA A 98 -16.71 -11.04 -10.66
N PRO A 99 -17.93 -10.83 -11.20
CA PRO A 99 -18.26 -9.66 -12.02
C PRO A 99 -18.19 -8.32 -11.25
N THR A 100 -18.06 -8.38 -9.93
CA THR A 100 -17.91 -7.21 -9.04
C THR A 100 -16.45 -6.82 -8.79
N ASP A 101 -15.49 -7.56 -9.33
CA ASP A 101 -14.06 -7.24 -9.21
C ASP A 101 -13.72 -5.94 -9.95
N THR A 102 -12.86 -5.11 -9.35
CA THR A 102 -12.52 -3.78 -9.86
C THR A 102 -11.91 -3.81 -11.27
N ARG A 103 -11.29 -4.92 -11.69
CA ARG A 103 -10.76 -5.07 -13.05
C ARG A 103 -11.83 -4.95 -14.14
N PHE A 104 -13.10 -5.14 -13.80
CA PHE A 104 -14.25 -4.98 -14.70
C PHE A 104 -14.89 -3.59 -14.63
N ARG A 105 -14.32 -2.65 -13.86
CA ARG A 105 -14.81 -1.28 -13.78
C ARG A 105 -14.41 -0.52 -15.07
N GLY A 106 -15.41 -0.22 -15.90
CA GLY A 106 -15.21 0.25 -17.27
C GLY A 106 -14.50 1.60 -17.37
N ASP A 107 -14.84 2.55 -16.49
CA ASP A 107 -14.22 3.88 -16.44
C ASP A 107 -12.72 3.79 -16.17
N GLN A 108 -12.29 2.99 -15.20
CA GLN A 108 -10.88 2.80 -14.89
C GLN A 108 -10.12 2.14 -16.04
N ARG A 109 -10.72 1.15 -16.73
CA ARG A 109 -10.11 0.52 -17.91
C ARG A 109 -9.94 1.49 -19.07
N LEU A 110 -10.96 2.30 -19.36
CA LEU A 110 -10.92 3.31 -20.42
C LEU A 110 -9.83 4.35 -20.13
N TYR A 111 -9.73 4.80 -18.87
CA TYR A 111 -8.70 5.75 -18.47
C TYR A 111 -7.28 5.18 -18.61
N GLU A 112 -7.06 3.92 -18.23
CA GLU A 112 -5.77 3.23 -18.44
C GLU A 112 -5.40 3.08 -19.92
N GLN A 113 -6.38 3.05 -20.83
CA GLN A 113 -6.18 2.99 -22.28
C GLN A 113 -5.99 4.38 -22.92
N GLY A 114 -6.10 5.46 -22.14
CA GLY A 114 -5.99 6.84 -22.63
C GLY A 114 -7.29 7.43 -23.16
N GLU A 115 -8.41 6.70 -23.07
CA GLU A 115 -9.74 7.12 -23.54
C GLU A 115 -10.45 7.98 -22.47
N VAL A 116 -9.92 9.18 -22.22
CA VAL A 116 -10.32 10.03 -21.09
C VAL A 116 -11.79 10.43 -21.14
N ASP A 117 -12.30 10.88 -22.29
CA ASP A 117 -13.69 11.34 -22.43
C ASP A 117 -14.68 10.20 -22.16
N ALA A 118 -14.42 9.02 -22.75
CA ALA A 118 -15.24 7.83 -22.54
C ALA A 118 -15.19 7.35 -21.07
N ALA A 119 -14.04 7.46 -20.42
CA ALA A 119 -13.89 7.12 -19.01
C ALA A 119 -14.77 8.02 -18.11
N ASP A 120 -14.81 9.33 -18.39
CA ASP A 120 -15.63 10.28 -17.62
C ASP A 120 -17.13 10.01 -17.78
N GLU A 121 -17.60 9.72 -19.01
CA GLU A 121 -19.00 9.33 -19.25
C GLU A 121 -19.39 8.06 -18.48
N GLU A 122 -18.55 7.03 -18.54
CA GLU A 122 -18.78 5.75 -17.86
C GLU A 122 -18.76 5.91 -16.34
N LYS A 123 -17.86 6.76 -15.81
CA LYS A 123 -17.80 7.11 -14.38
C LYS A 123 -19.11 7.73 -13.91
N VAL A 124 -19.65 8.71 -14.64
CA VAL A 124 -20.93 9.35 -14.30
C VAL A 124 -22.06 8.32 -14.28
N ARG A 125 -22.11 7.44 -15.29
CA ARG A 125 -23.12 6.37 -15.37
C ARG A 125 -23.07 5.44 -14.14
N LEU A 126 -21.87 5.01 -13.74
CA LEU A 126 -21.65 4.15 -12.57
C LEU A 126 -22.06 4.84 -11.26
N GLU A 127 -21.66 6.09 -11.05
CA GLU A 127 -22.03 6.85 -9.85
C GLU A 127 -23.54 7.08 -9.74
N VAL A 128 -24.21 7.42 -10.84
CA VAL A 128 -25.68 7.58 -10.87
C VAL A 128 -26.37 6.26 -10.55
N LYS A 129 -25.90 5.14 -11.11
CA LYS A 129 -26.41 3.80 -10.79
C LYS A 129 -26.27 3.50 -9.29
N GLN A 130 -25.10 3.77 -8.71
CA GLN A 130 -24.86 3.57 -7.28
C GLN A 130 -25.76 4.44 -6.40
N ARG A 131 -25.92 5.73 -6.73
CA ARG A 131 -26.81 6.67 -6.01
C ARG A 131 -28.27 6.21 -6.05
N LYS A 132 -28.76 5.74 -7.20
CA LYS A 132 -30.12 5.18 -7.33
C LYS A 132 -30.32 3.94 -6.46
N ALA A 133 -29.37 2.99 -6.52
CA ALA A 133 -29.44 1.78 -5.69
C ALA A 133 -29.41 2.08 -4.19
N ARG A 134 -28.62 3.08 -3.75
CA ARG A 134 -28.61 3.54 -2.36
C ARG A 134 -29.96 4.10 -1.92
N LYS A 135 -30.61 4.92 -2.75
CA LYS A 135 -31.95 5.49 -2.45
C LYS A 135 -33.03 4.43 -2.30
N LEU A 136 -32.94 3.29 -3.01
CA LEU A 136 -33.90 2.19 -2.92
C LEU A 136 -33.72 1.31 -1.66
N ARG A 137 -32.55 1.38 -1.02
CA ARG A 137 -32.24 0.62 0.22
C ARG A 137 -32.53 1.42 1.49
N GLN A 138 -32.85 2.71 1.36
CA GLN A 138 -33.25 3.60 2.45
C GLN A 138 -34.77 3.68 2.48
#